data_AF-A0A1J5DUT0-F1
#
_entry.id   AF-A0A1J5DUT0-F1
#
_cell.length_a   1.000
_cell.length_b   1.000
_cell.length_c   1.000
_cell.angle_alpha   90.00
_cell.angle_beta   90.00
_cell.angle_gamma   90.00
#
_symmetry.space_group_name_H-M   'P 1'
#
loop_
_entity.id
_entity.type
_entity.pdbx_description
1 polymer ?
#
loop_
_entity_poly.entity_id
_entity_poly.type
_entity_poly.pdbx_seq_one_letter_code
_entity_poly.pdbx_strand_id
1 'polypeptide(L)'
;MTIRGTCIPAGVLVALAGVLCFAPALVASDGPGRGNPHAHFQNAQQCPKCHLTYQGGMGPERFSTEADAVCLECHTKGTTGRSHPRNVRPEEKSRKMKVPSDLRLDDDGRIMCLTCHTAHGPYVSNFLRRSSPDRGFETLCEACHGKR
;
A
#
# COMPACT_ATOMS: atom_id res chain seq x y z
N MET A 1 -24.67 -64.27 -48.45
CA MET A 1 -23.80 -63.67 -47.44
C MET A 1 -22.54 -63.25 -48.16
N THR A 2 -22.47 -61.98 -48.54
CA THR A 2 -21.51 -61.47 -49.52
C THR A 2 -21.06 -60.10 -49.01
N ILE A 3 -19.87 -60.05 -48.43
CA ILE A 3 -19.27 -58.84 -47.87
C ILE A 3 -18.66 -58.09 -49.04
N ARG A 4 -19.27 -56.97 -49.43
CA ARG A 4 -18.69 -56.04 -50.42
C ARG A 4 -17.63 -55.20 -49.74
N GLY A 5 -16.37 -55.48 -50.05
CA GLY A 5 -15.23 -54.66 -49.67
C GLY A 5 -15.29 -53.30 -50.37
N THR A 6 -15.34 -52.24 -49.58
CA THR A 6 -15.14 -50.87 -50.04
C THR A 6 -13.64 -50.60 -50.13
N CYS A 7 -13.16 -50.40 -51.36
CA CYS A 7 -11.85 -49.80 -51.62
C CYS A 7 -11.87 -48.35 -51.14
N ILE A 8 -11.14 -48.06 -50.07
CA ILE A 8 -10.92 -46.69 -49.60
C ILE A 8 -9.76 -46.11 -50.45
N PRO A 9 -9.96 -45.01 -51.19
CA PRO A 9 -8.90 -44.40 -51.96
C PRO A 9 -7.81 -43.85 -51.03
N ALA A 10 -6.56 -44.14 -51.39
CA ALA A 10 -5.32 -43.86 -50.64
C ALA A 10 -4.94 -42.36 -50.59
N GLY A 11 -5.92 -41.47 -50.34
CA GLY A 11 -5.73 -40.01 -50.35
C GLY A 11 -6.22 -39.28 -49.09
N VAL A 12 -6.68 -40.00 -48.04
CA VAL A 12 -7.27 -39.37 -46.84
C VAL A 12 -6.34 -39.42 -45.61
N LEU A 13 -5.16 -40.02 -45.74
CA LEU A 13 -4.21 -40.24 -44.63
C LEU A 13 -3.12 -39.15 -44.49
N VAL A 14 -3.42 -37.89 -44.84
CA VAL A 14 -2.49 -36.76 -44.58
C VAL A 14 -3.11 -35.66 -43.70
N ALA A 15 -4.39 -35.75 -43.35
CA ALA A 15 -5.07 -34.68 -42.61
C ALA A 15 -5.19 -34.89 -41.09
N LEU A 16 -4.39 -35.78 -40.47
CA LEU A 16 -4.50 -36.11 -39.03
C LEU A 16 -3.17 -36.08 -38.25
N ALA A 17 -2.13 -35.44 -38.77
CA ALA A 17 -0.82 -35.33 -38.08
C ALA A 17 -0.40 -33.87 -37.78
N GLY A 18 -1.31 -32.90 -37.87
CA GLY A 18 -0.95 -31.47 -37.83
C GLY A 18 -1.78 -30.57 -36.90
N VAL A 19 -2.48 -31.11 -35.89
CA VAL A 19 -3.33 -30.30 -34.99
C VAL A 19 -3.09 -30.60 -33.50
N LEU A 20 -1.87 -31.02 -33.13
CA LEU A 20 -1.51 -31.32 -31.73
C LEU A 20 -0.35 -30.48 -31.16
N CYS A 21 0.14 -29.46 -31.88
CA CYS A 21 1.25 -28.61 -31.39
C CYS A 21 0.83 -27.20 -30.94
N PHE A 22 -0.46 -26.87 -30.93
CA PHE A 22 -0.95 -25.63 -30.31
C PHE A 22 -1.98 -25.98 -29.25
N ALA A 23 -1.55 -26.69 -28.21
CA ALA A 23 -2.13 -26.39 -26.91
C ALA A 23 -1.74 -24.94 -26.63
N PRO A 24 -2.70 -23.98 -26.51
CA PRO A 24 -2.36 -22.76 -25.81
C PRO A 24 -1.99 -23.26 -24.42
N ALA A 25 -0.70 -23.21 -24.09
CA ALA A 25 -0.32 -23.20 -22.71
C ALA A 25 -1.10 -22.02 -22.13
N LEU A 26 -2.20 -22.32 -21.43
CA LEU A 26 -2.73 -21.46 -20.39
C LEU A 26 -1.63 -21.40 -19.33
N VAL A 27 -0.56 -20.70 -19.68
CA VAL A 27 0.31 -20.09 -18.70
C VAL A 27 -0.64 -19.11 -18.04
N ALA A 28 -1.14 -19.51 -16.87
CA ALA A 28 -1.50 -18.54 -15.88
C ALA A 28 -0.24 -17.72 -15.67
N SER A 29 -0.12 -16.62 -16.43
CA SER A 29 0.78 -15.57 -16.09
C SER A 29 0.23 -15.04 -14.78
N ASP A 30 0.68 -15.63 -13.67
CA ASP A 30 0.87 -14.88 -12.44
C ASP A 30 1.85 -13.77 -12.84
N GLY A 31 1.29 -12.69 -13.41
CA GLY A 31 2.03 -11.46 -13.63
C GLY A 31 2.70 -11.13 -12.31
N PRO A 32 3.94 -10.63 -12.30
CA PRO A 32 4.72 -10.45 -11.08
C PRO A 32 3.82 -9.76 -10.07
N GLY A 33 3.40 -10.51 -9.04
CA GLY A 33 2.45 -10.00 -8.06
C GLY A 33 3.02 -8.68 -7.61
N ARG A 34 2.28 -7.58 -7.79
CA ARG A 34 2.74 -6.25 -7.40
C ARG A 34 3.15 -6.36 -5.93
N GLY A 35 4.46 -6.46 -5.69
CA GLY A 35 4.99 -6.61 -4.35
C GLY A 35 4.52 -5.44 -3.49
N ASN A 36 4.58 -5.60 -2.17
CA ASN A 36 4.22 -4.51 -1.26
C ASN A 36 5.02 -3.24 -1.65
N PRO A 37 4.36 -2.17 -2.15
CA PRO A 37 5.05 -0.97 -2.61
C PRO A 37 5.76 -0.25 -1.46
N HIS A 38 5.38 -0.53 -0.21
CA HIS A 38 5.96 0.01 1.01
C HIS A 38 7.05 -0.88 1.65
N ALA A 39 7.47 -1.97 0.99
CA ALA A 39 8.51 -2.86 1.54
C ALA A 39 9.83 -2.12 1.87
N HIS A 40 10.09 -1.01 1.18
CA HIS A 40 11.27 -0.18 1.39
C HIS A 40 11.33 0.49 2.78
N PHE A 41 10.22 0.65 3.50
CA PHE A 41 10.22 1.18 4.86
C PHE A 41 10.86 0.23 5.90
N GLN A 42 11.16 -1.01 5.54
CA GLN A 42 11.90 -1.94 6.38
C GLN A 42 13.42 -1.84 6.21
N ASN A 43 13.89 -1.06 5.24
CA ASN A 43 15.32 -0.87 4.98
C ASN A 43 15.93 0.09 6.01
N ALA A 44 16.91 -0.40 6.79
CA ALA A 44 17.54 0.34 7.88
C ALA A 44 18.22 1.65 7.43
N GLN A 45 18.70 1.72 6.19
CA GLN A 45 19.32 2.93 5.63
C GLN A 45 18.29 4.04 5.38
N GLN A 46 16.99 3.73 5.35
CA GLN A 46 15.92 4.72 5.16
C GLN A 46 15.40 5.30 6.47
N CYS A 47 15.61 4.63 7.59
CA CYS A 47 15.05 5.05 8.87
C CYS A 47 15.39 6.52 9.24
N PRO A 48 16.61 7.06 8.99
CA PRO A 48 16.93 8.46 9.28
C PRO A 48 16.14 9.49 8.45
N LYS A 49 15.47 9.07 7.36
CA LYS A 49 14.63 9.97 6.56
C LYS A 49 13.33 10.33 7.30
N CYS A 50 12.86 9.46 8.19
CA CYS A 50 11.63 9.66 8.95
C CYS A 50 11.91 9.91 10.42
N HIS A 51 12.85 9.20 11.04
CA HIS A 51 13.14 9.28 12.47
C HIS A 51 14.36 10.14 12.76
N LEU A 52 14.28 10.94 13.83
CA LEU A 52 15.44 11.63 14.36
C LEU A 52 16.27 10.69 15.23
N THR A 53 17.59 10.76 15.08
CA THR A 53 18.53 10.01 15.92
C THR A 53 18.90 10.86 17.13
N TYR A 54 18.82 10.30 18.33
CA TYR A 54 19.26 10.96 19.56
C TYR A 54 20.12 10.00 20.38
N GLN A 55 21.31 10.45 20.78
CA GLN A 55 22.24 9.67 21.62
C GLN A 55 22.50 8.24 21.10
N GLY A 56 22.68 8.08 19.80
CA GLY A 56 23.01 6.79 19.18
C GLY A 56 21.83 5.80 19.05
N GLY A 57 20.61 6.20 19.46
CA GLY A 57 19.39 5.43 19.29
C GLY A 57 18.36 6.15 18.42
N MET A 58 17.62 5.40 17.63
CA MET A 58 16.45 5.90 16.92
C MET A 58 15.26 5.80 17.87
N GLY A 59 14.96 6.90 18.55
CA GLY A 59 13.86 6.92 19.52
C GLY A 59 12.52 6.83 18.80
N PRO A 60 11.58 6.01 19.31
CA PRO A 60 10.16 6.03 19.03
C PRO A 60 9.66 7.28 18.36
N GLU A 61 9.76 8.31 19.20
CA GLU A 61 8.82 9.40 19.38
C GLU A 61 9.15 10.64 18.56
N ARG A 62 10.33 10.69 17.93
CA ARG A 62 10.79 11.89 17.23
C ARG A 62 10.88 11.64 15.73
N PHE A 63 10.08 12.40 14.99
CA PHE A 63 10.05 12.35 13.53
C PHE A 63 10.62 13.62 12.94
N SER A 64 11.38 13.46 11.86
CA SER A 64 11.90 14.57 11.06
C SER A 64 10.77 15.43 10.52
N THR A 65 11.02 16.74 10.41
CA THR A 65 10.15 17.69 9.70
C THR A 65 10.01 17.37 8.21
N GLU A 66 10.91 16.55 7.68
CA GLU A 66 10.94 16.12 6.28
C GLU A 66 10.34 14.72 6.06
N ALA A 67 9.86 14.05 7.12
CA ALA A 67 9.36 12.67 7.02
C ALA A 67 8.24 12.52 5.95
N ASP A 68 7.40 13.54 5.80
CA ASP A 68 6.35 13.54 4.79
C ASP A 68 6.86 13.56 3.34
N ALA A 69 8.03 14.13 3.09
CA ALA A 69 8.58 14.23 1.74
C ALA A 69 8.72 12.83 1.12
N VAL A 70 9.11 11.84 1.93
CA VAL A 70 9.22 10.44 1.53
C VAL A 70 7.89 9.90 1.00
N CYS A 71 6.78 10.20 1.66
CA CYS A 71 5.46 9.76 1.20
C CYS A 71 5.08 10.43 -0.12
N LEU A 72 5.40 11.72 -0.26
CA LEU A 72 5.00 12.54 -1.41
C LEU A 72 5.81 12.25 -2.68
N GLU A 73 6.97 11.60 -2.57
CA GLU A 73 7.72 11.09 -3.72
C GLU A 73 6.86 10.16 -4.60
N CYS A 74 5.90 9.45 -3.99
CA CYS A 74 4.95 8.58 -4.68
C CYS A 74 3.48 9.03 -4.55
N HIS A 75 3.07 9.50 -3.37
CA HIS A 75 1.69 9.94 -3.08
C HIS A 75 1.48 11.42 -3.37
N THR A 76 1.47 11.78 -4.65
CA THR A 76 1.22 13.14 -5.11
C THR A 76 -0.24 13.56 -4.87
N LYS A 77 -0.53 14.87 -4.75
CA LYS A 77 -1.88 15.41 -4.52
C LYS A 77 -2.99 14.84 -5.42
N GLY A 78 -2.66 14.47 -6.67
CA GLY A 78 -3.64 13.87 -7.60
C GLY A 78 -3.96 12.41 -7.31
N THR A 79 -3.10 11.71 -6.57
CA THR A 79 -3.22 10.27 -6.26
C THR A 79 -3.72 10.01 -4.83
N THR A 80 -3.54 10.97 -3.91
CA THR A 80 -3.88 10.81 -2.48
C THR A 80 -5.35 11.11 -2.13
N GLY A 81 -6.20 11.43 -3.12
CA GLY A 81 -7.60 11.78 -2.91
C GLY A 81 -7.81 13.01 -2.01
N ARG A 82 -9.01 13.16 -1.42
CA ARG A 82 -9.28 14.16 -0.39
C ARG A 82 -8.52 13.80 0.89
N SER A 83 -7.29 14.29 1.02
CA SER A 83 -6.48 14.14 2.23
C SER A 83 -6.82 15.20 3.28
N HIS A 84 -6.67 14.85 4.56
CA HIS A 84 -6.68 15.83 5.66
C HIS A 84 -5.51 16.82 5.51
N PRO A 85 -5.66 18.10 5.95
CA PRO A 85 -4.54 19.03 5.97
C PRO A 85 -3.32 18.49 6.74
N ARG A 86 -2.14 18.64 6.12
CA ARG A 86 -0.80 18.39 6.68
C ARG A 86 -0.03 19.71 6.76
N ASN A 87 1.12 19.71 7.44
CA ASN A 87 1.91 20.93 7.70
C ASN A 87 1.11 21.97 8.51
N VAL A 88 0.27 21.50 9.43
CA VAL A 88 -0.55 22.33 10.32
C VAL A 88 -0.11 22.05 11.75
N ARG A 89 0.15 23.09 12.54
CA ARG A 89 0.35 22.96 13.99
C ARG A 89 -1.01 23.00 14.70
N PRO A 90 -1.53 21.87 15.20
CA PRO A 90 -2.86 21.81 15.81
C PRO A 90 -2.92 22.57 17.14
N GLU A 91 -1.80 22.64 17.86
CA GLU A 91 -1.71 23.27 19.18
C GLU A 91 -1.50 24.79 19.14
N GLU A 92 -1.26 25.37 17.95
CA GLU A 92 -1.16 26.83 17.79
C GLU A 92 -2.38 27.55 18.40
N LYS A 93 -2.16 28.73 18.98
CA LYS A 93 -3.16 29.51 19.74
C LYS A 93 -4.48 29.74 18.99
N SER A 94 -4.44 29.80 17.66
CA SER A 94 -5.62 29.98 16.81
C SER A 94 -6.50 28.74 16.71
N ARG A 95 -5.94 27.53 16.92
CA ARG A 95 -6.62 26.24 16.78
C ARG A 95 -6.88 25.56 18.12
N LYS A 96 -5.93 25.65 19.06
CA LYS A 96 -6.01 25.07 20.42
C LYS A 96 -6.45 23.60 20.44
N MET A 97 -6.15 22.85 19.38
CA MET A 97 -6.52 21.45 19.26
C MET A 97 -5.51 20.61 20.02
N LYS A 98 -5.99 19.80 20.97
CA LYS A 98 -5.16 18.85 21.70
C LYS A 98 -5.04 17.58 20.88
N VAL A 99 -3.82 17.19 20.55
CA VAL A 99 -3.56 15.92 19.86
C VAL A 99 -3.21 14.86 20.91
N PRO A 100 -3.84 13.68 20.88
CA PRO A 100 -3.45 12.58 21.75
C PRO A 100 -1.98 12.19 21.52
N SER A 101 -1.24 11.89 22.59
CA SER A 101 0.20 11.62 22.53
C SER A 101 0.58 10.43 21.66
N ASP A 102 -0.31 9.46 21.48
CA ASP A 102 -0.08 8.36 20.56
C ASP A 102 -0.13 8.82 19.10
N LEU A 103 -0.88 9.87 18.73
CA LEU A 103 -0.87 10.46 17.40
C LEU A 103 0.27 11.48 17.31
N ARG A 104 1.42 11.04 16.81
CA ARG A 104 2.64 11.85 16.79
C ARG A 104 2.60 12.95 15.74
N LEU A 105 3.20 14.06 16.10
CA LEU A 105 3.51 15.19 15.22
C LEU A 105 4.98 15.10 14.79
N ASP A 106 5.41 15.92 13.84
CA ASP A 106 6.85 16.08 13.59
C ASP A 106 7.53 16.84 14.73
N ASP A 107 8.86 16.95 14.64
CA ASP A 107 9.67 17.68 15.63
C ASP A 107 9.30 19.17 15.77
N ASP A 108 8.53 19.71 14.82
CA ASP A 108 8.03 21.09 14.80
C ASP A 108 6.55 21.17 15.23
N GLY A 109 5.98 20.07 15.72
CA GLY A 109 4.60 19.99 16.21
C GLY A 109 3.56 20.08 15.10
N ARG A 110 3.88 19.66 13.87
CA ARG A 110 2.97 19.69 12.73
C ARG A 110 2.37 18.31 12.47
N ILE A 111 1.12 18.33 12.00
CA ILE A 111 0.45 17.15 11.46
C ILE A 111 1.16 16.72 10.17
N MET A 112 1.47 15.44 10.11
CA MET A 112 2.14 14.77 8.99
C MET A 112 1.36 13.52 8.57
N CYS A 113 1.72 12.88 7.45
CA CYS A 113 1.15 11.61 6.99
C CYS A 113 1.18 10.54 8.09
N LEU A 114 2.32 10.40 8.79
CA LEU A 114 2.52 9.43 9.89
C LEU A 114 1.78 9.78 11.19
N THR A 115 1.15 10.96 11.28
CA THR A 115 0.21 11.25 12.37
C THR A 115 -0.99 10.32 12.29
N CYS A 116 -1.45 10.03 11.06
CA CYS A 116 -2.63 9.21 10.80
C CYS A 116 -2.29 7.82 10.25
N HIS A 117 -1.18 7.67 9.52
CA HIS A 117 -0.78 6.42 8.88
C HIS A 117 0.40 5.72 9.58
N THR A 118 0.48 4.40 9.48
CA THR A 118 1.64 3.60 9.90
C THR A 118 2.47 3.20 8.68
N ALA A 119 3.76 3.53 8.69
CA ALA A 119 4.72 3.07 7.69
C ALA A 119 5.25 1.66 7.99
N HIS A 120 5.08 1.18 9.23
CA HIS A 120 5.54 -0.13 9.67
C HIS A 120 4.37 -1.09 9.89
N GLY A 121 4.64 -2.38 9.73
CA GLY A 121 3.69 -3.47 9.94
C GLY A 121 3.22 -4.14 8.65
N PRO A 122 2.24 -5.06 8.76
CA PRO A 122 1.70 -5.78 7.62
C PRO A 122 0.99 -4.82 6.66
N TYR A 123 1.03 -5.14 5.37
CA TYR A 123 0.29 -4.40 4.34
C TYR A 123 -1.20 -4.67 4.49
N VAL A 124 -1.90 -3.75 5.16
CA VAL A 124 -3.36 -3.74 5.34
C VAL A 124 -3.94 -2.47 4.75
N SER A 125 -5.19 -2.50 4.26
CA SER A 125 -5.80 -1.35 3.61
C SER A 125 -5.77 -0.09 4.50
N ASN A 126 -5.33 1.03 3.94
CA ASN A 126 -5.28 2.39 4.51
C ASN A 126 -4.29 2.67 5.65
N PHE A 127 -3.65 1.67 6.26
CA PHE A 127 -2.58 1.87 7.26
C PHE A 127 -2.92 2.83 8.40
N LEU A 128 -4.18 2.99 8.78
CA LEU A 128 -4.53 4.00 9.79
C LEU A 128 -4.04 3.57 11.17
N ARG A 129 -3.47 4.52 11.93
CA ARG A 129 -2.97 4.30 13.30
C ARG A 129 -4.09 4.03 14.30
N ARG A 130 -5.32 4.45 13.97
CA ARG A 130 -6.53 4.12 14.71
C ARG A 130 -7.61 3.71 13.73
N SER A 131 -8.13 2.52 13.93
CA SER A 131 -9.33 2.02 13.29
C SER A 131 -9.97 0.99 14.20
N SER A 132 -11.26 0.74 14.02
CA SER A 132 -11.99 -0.29 14.75
C SER A 132 -12.90 -1.07 13.80
N PRO A 133 -13.18 -2.35 14.06
CA PRO A 133 -14.08 -3.13 13.22
C PRO A 133 -15.49 -2.54 13.11
N ASP A 134 -15.98 -1.94 14.19
CA ASP A 134 -17.34 -1.40 14.33
C ASP A 134 -17.46 0.05 13.88
N ARG A 135 -16.44 0.89 14.10
CA ARG A 135 -16.51 2.34 13.77
C ARG A 135 -15.56 2.78 12.66
N GLY A 136 -14.80 1.87 12.08
CA GLY A 136 -13.89 2.17 10.97
C GLY A 136 -12.89 3.26 11.33
N PHE A 137 -12.74 4.27 10.45
CA PHE A 137 -11.80 5.38 10.62
C PHE A 137 -12.32 6.51 11.53
N GLU A 138 -13.60 6.52 11.92
CA GLU A 138 -14.16 7.59 12.76
C GLU A 138 -13.42 7.72 14.10
N THR A 139 -12.97 6.59 14.65
CA THR A 139 -12.17 6.57 15.88
C THR A 139 -10.83 7.33 15.78
N LEU A 140 -10.33 7.56 14.56
CA LEU A 140 -9.17 8.43 14.31
C LEU A 140 -9.59 9.90 14.31
N CYS A 141 -10.69 10.25 13.66
CA CYS A 141 -11.16 11.63 13.54
C CYS A 141 -11.57 12.21 14.89
N GLU A 142 -12.27 11.41 15.69
CA GLU A 142 -12.72 11.79 17.03
C GLU A 142 -11.57 12.01 18.02
N ALA A 143 -10.40 11.45 17.75
CA ALA A 143 -9.19 11.63 18.55
C ALA A 143 -8.82 13.10 18.75
N CYS A 144 -9.06 13.91 17.72
CA CYS A 144 -8.75 15.34 17.72
C CYS A 144 -10.03 16.20 17.75
N HIS A 145 -11.10 15.78 17.08
CA HIS A 145 -12.31 16.58 16.92
C HIS A 145 -13.41 16.31 17.97
N GLY A 146 -13.24 15.30 18.82
CA GLY A 146 -14.30 14.79 19.68
C GLY A 146 -15.34 13.97 18.91
N LYS A 147 -16.26 13.34 19.65
CA LYS A 147 -17.43 12.67 19.06
C LYS A 147 -18.29 13.73 18.37
N ARG A 148 -18.57 13.51 17.08
CA ARG A 148 -19.43 14.38 16.29
C ARG A 148 -20.86 13.83 16.24
#